data_AF-A0A8F5C2P4-F1
#
_entry.id   AF-A0A8F5C2P4-F1
#
_cell.length_a   1.000
_cell.length_b   1.000
_cell.length_c   1.000
_cell.angle_alpha   90.00
_cell.angle_beta   90.00
_cell.angle_gamma   90.00
#
_symmetry.space_group_name_H-M   'P 1'
#
loop_
_entity.id
_entity.type
_entity.pdbx_description
1 polymer ?
#
loop_
_entity_poly.entity_id
_entity_poly.type
_entity_poly.pdbx_seq_one_letter_code
_entity_poly.pdbx_strand_id
1 'polypeptide(L)'
;MRPLLLYAPNLKRYETDFLDSRKGWKSISVTGTYCAFNCKHCGRRVLESMIDGSTQDKVEKEVMEAVNRGDEGIILSGGSTLRGDVPIWKYSNLLKRYSDKLTIIAHTGVVKNEEIAMKFKESGVKIALLDMVSDNDAIRDILGQPFTVDDYLNSFKYLKKVGIKIVPHVILGLSKKGLDGDLESIRLLQEVNPDALIIVGLMPLVGTQMNNSRPPTPEEMIAALKTARDTFPNIPINLGCARPRGKLYLEVEKFAVDYDIDAIAFPEDETYEYAKGKREIFLSYACCGNVVFDIFKVITS
;
A
#
# COMPACT_ATOMS: atom_id res chain seq x y z
N MET A 1 -19.72 9.07 13.85
CA MET A 1 -18.92 7.93 13.35
C MET A 1 -18.29 8.35 12.04
N ARG A 2 -17.08 7.84 11.74
CA ARG A 2 -16.35 8.24 10.53
C ARG A 2 -17.01 7.58 9.28
N PRO A 3 -16.96 8.16 8.07
CA PRO A 3 -17.39 7.46 6.86
C PRO A 3 -16.51 6.22 6.61
N LEU A 4 -17.03 5.19 5.96
CA LEU A 4 -16.31 3.96 5.61
C LEU A 4 -16.11 3.86 4.10
N LEU A 5 -14.86 3.80 3.66
CA LEU A 5 -14.48 3.60 2.26
C LEU A 5 -14.20 2.12 1.97
N LEU A 6 -14.86 1.57 0.96
CA LEU A 6 -14.63 0.20 0.50
C LEU A 6 -13.93 0.23 -0.87
N TYR A 7 -12.75 -0.40 -0.93
CA TYR A 7 -11.88 -0.34 -2.10
C TYR A 7 -11.86 -1.64 -2.89
N ALA A 8 -11.91 -1.55 -4.23
CA ALA A 8 -11.62 -2.67 -5.13
C ALA A 8 -10.75 -2.25 -6.32
N PRO A 9 -9.44 -2.01 -6.12
CA PRO A 9 -8.52 -1.79 -7.23
C PRO A 9 -8.34 -3.07 -8.06
N ASN A 10 -7.79 -2.95 -9.28
CA ASN A 10 -7.57 -4.07 -10.17
C ASN A 10 -6.22 -4.75 -9.87
N LEU A 11 -6.14 -5.36 -8.68
CA LEU A 11 -4.94 -6.07 -8.19
C LEU A 11 -5.13 -7.59 -8.13
N LYS A 12 -6.39 -8.03 -8.05
CA LYS A 12 -6.81 -9.44 -8.07
C LYS A 12 -8.24 -9.51 -8.55
N ARG A 13 -8.67 -10.68 -9.03
CA ARG A 13 -10.07 -10.91 -9.36
C ARG A 13 -10.92 -10.83 -8.09
N TYR A 14 -11.85 -9.89 -8.08
CA TYR A 14 -12.81 -9.66 -7.01
C TYR A 14 -14.06 -9.01 -7.60
N GLU A 15 -15.21 -9.59 -7.32
CA GLU A 15 -16.51 -9.17 -7.83
C GLU A 15 -17.57 -9.48 -6.77
N THR A 16 -18.34 -8.47 -6.41
CA THR A 16 -19.48 -8.52 -5.50
C THR A 16 -20.64 -7.72 -6.09
N ASP A 17 -21.81 -7.76 -5.45
CA ASP A 17 -22.98 -6.99 -5.89
C ASP A 17 -22.75 -5.47 -5.93
N PHE A 18 -21.73 -4.97 -5.21
CA PHE A 18 -21.43 -3.55 -5.06
C PHE A 18 -20.07 -3.14 -5.66
N LEU A 19 -19.11 -4.06 -5.83
CA LEU A 19 -17.77 -3.74 -6.34
C LEU A 19 -17.28 -4.75 -7.37
N ASP A 20 -16.71 -4.24 -8.46
CA ASP A 20 -16.04 -5.03 -9.48
C ASP A 20 -14.62 -4.50 -9.71
N SER A 21 -13.63 -5.27 -9.28
CA SER A 21 -12.21 -4.93 -9.41
C SER A 21 -11.74 -4.71 -10.85
N ARG A 22 -12.46 -5.20 -11.87
CA ARG A 22 -12.11 -4.95 -13.29
C ARG A 22 -12.18 -3.47 -13.65
N LYS A 23 -12.99 -2.69 -12.92
CA LYS A 23 -13.12 -1.23 -13.03
C LYS A 23 -12.06 -0.47 -12.21
N GLY A 24 -11.26 -1.19 -11.43
CA GLY A 24 -10.24 -0.68 -10.53
C GLY A 24 -9.00 -0.12 -11.22
N TRP A 25 -8.28 0.75 -10.52
CA TRP A 25 -6.94 1.19 -10.93
C TRP A 25 -6.00 0.00 -10.97
N LYS A 26 -5.17 -0.06 -12.02
CA LYS A 26 -4.21 -1.14 -12.23
C LYS A 26 -2.84 -0.79 -11.65
N SER A 27 -2.09 -1.81 -11.24
CA SER A 27 -0.69 -1.69 -10.82
C SER A 27 0.26 -1.98 -11.97
N ILE A 28 1.16 -1.03 -12.25
CA ILE A 28 2.15 -1.09 -13.33
C ILE A 28 3.54 -1.24 -12.69
N SER A 29 4.23 -2.34 -12.99
CA SER A 29 5.60 -2.56 -12.55
C SER A 29 6.59 -1.96 -13.53
N VAL A 30 7.29 -0.90 -13.11
CA VAL A 30 8.29 -0.21 -13.95
C VAL A 30 9.59 -1.00 -14.15
N THR A 31 9.70 -2.16 -13.53
CA THR A 31 10.84 -3.09 -13.69
C THR A 31 10.40 -4.47 -14.19
N GLY A 32 9.15 -4.63 -14.62
CA GLY A 32 8.58 -5.94 -14.91
C GLY A 32 8.67 -6.84 -13.67
N THR A 33 9.30 -8.00 -13.79
CA THR A 33 9.51 -8.94 -12.66
C THR A 33 10.88 -8.82 -11.99
N TYR A 34 11.72 -7.89 -12.42
CA TYR A 34 13.06 -7.72 -11.84
C TYR A 34 12.99 -6.99 -10.49
N CYS A 35 13.69 -7.54 -9.48
CA CYS A 35 13.98 -6.90 -8.20
C CYS A 35 15.36 -7.31 -7.71
N ALA A 36 16.20 -6.35 -7.30
CA ALA A 36 17.57 -6.62 -6.87
C ALA A 36 17.65 -7.46 -5.59
N PHE A 37 16.72 -7.26 -4.64
CA PHE A 37 16.80 -7.92 -3.32
C PHE A 37 16.20 -9.32 -3.28
N ASN A 38 15.23 -9.63 -4.13
CA ASN A 38 14.59 -10.96 -4.19
C ASN A 38 14.20 -11.51 -2.80
N CYS A 39 13.54 -10.68 -1.99
CA CYS A 39 13.23 -10.94 -0.58
C CYS A 39 12.62 -12.35 -0.38
N LYS A 40 12.94 -13.01 0.74
CA LYS A 40 12.48 -14.37 1.05
C LYS A 40 10.95 -14.51 1.08
N HIS A 41 10.24 -13.43 1.46
CA HIS A 41 8.79 -13.43 1.58
C HIS A 41 8.07 -13.36 0.23
N CYS A 42 8.62 -12.61 -0.75
CA CYS A 42 7.96 -12.41 -2.04
C CYS A 42 8.64 -13.14 -3.19
N GLY A 43 9.96 -13.32 -3.16
CA GLY A 43 10.72 -13.96 -4.24
C GLY A 43 10.42 -13.40 -5.64
N ARG A 44 10.11 -12.10 -5.75
CA ARG A 44 9.61 -11.41 -6.97
C ARG A 44 8.22 -11.83 -7.46
N ARG A 45 7.58 -12.83 -6.85
CA ARG A 45 6.27 -13.38 -7.23
C ARG A 45 5.16 -12.32 -7.27
N VAL A 46 5.19 -11.36 -6.35
CA VAL A 46 4.22 -10.25 -6.31
C VAL A 46 4.26 -9.40 -7.59
N LEU A 47 5.40 -9.31 -8.26
CA LEU A 47 5.54 -8.55 -9.51
C LEU A 47 4.94 -9.28 -10.71
N GLU A 48 4.80 -10.61 -10.65
CA GLU A 48 4.28 -11.44 -11.76
C GLU A 48 2.79 -11.15 -12.05
N SER A 49 2.04 -10.67 -11.06
CA SER A 49 0.64 -10.28 -11.22
C SER A 49 0.45 -8.82 -11.64
N MET A 50 1.52 -8.03 -11.72
CA MET A 50 1.45 -6.63 -12.14
C MET A 50 1.55 -6.50 -13.65
N ILE A 51 1.04 -5.39 -14.18
CA ILE A 51 1.24 -5.06 -15.59
C ILE A 51 2.70 -4.73 -15.83
N ASP A 52 3.26 -5.31 -16.88
CA ASP A 52 4.64 -5.05 -17.25
C ASP A 52 4.79 -3.65 -17.85
N GLY A 53 5.38 -2.73 -17.09
CA GLY A 53 5.80 -1.39 -17.48
C GLY A 53 7.33 -1.25 -17.59
N SER A 54 8.05 -2.32 -17.89
CA SER A 54 9.53 -2.33 -17.92
C SER A 54 10.18 -1.42 -18.96
N THR A 55 9.41 -0.86 -19.91
CA THR A 55 9.89 0.07 -20.95
C THR A 55 9.03 1.32 -21.01
N GLN A 56 9.57 2.41 -21.57
CA GLN A 56 8.85 3.68 -21.67
C GLN A 56 7.53 3.52 -22.45
N ASP A 57 7.56 2.84 -23.59
CA ASP A 57 6.38 2.60 -24.42
C ASP A 57 5.28 1.81 -23.66
N LYS A 58 5.68 0.83 -22.85
CA LYS A 58 4.75 0.05 -22.03
C LYS A 58 4.11 0.92 -20.95
N VAL A 59 4.90 1.74 -20.23
CA VAL A 59 4.35 2.68 -19.24
C VAL A 59 3.42 3.68 -19.91
N GLU A 60 3.84 4.29 -21.02
CA GLU A 60 3.05 5.28 -21.74
C GLU A 60 1.72 4.72 -22.23
N LYS A 61 1.73 3.50 -22.79
CA LYS A 61 0.52 2.80 -23.17
C LYS A 61 -0.45 2.68 -22.01
N GLU A 62 -0.01 2.16 -20.86
CA GLU A 62 -0.90 1.94 -19.72
C GLU A 62 -1.40 3.26 -19.09
N VAL A 63 -0.56 4.30 -19.07
CA VAL A 63 -0.96 5.65 -18.64
C VAL A 63 -2.03 6.22 -19.56
N MET A 64 -1.85 6.11 -20.88
CA MET A 64 -2.83 6.57 -21.86
C MET A 64 -4.13 5.78 -21.77
N GLU A 65 -4.06 4.46 -21.59
CA GLU A 65 -5.24 3.63 -21.37
C GLU A 65 -6.01 4.04 -20.11
N ALA A 66 -5.32 4.35 -19.01
CA ALA A 66 -5.95 4.86 -17.80
C ALA A 66 -6.69 6.18 -18.05
N VAL A 67 -6.06 7.13 -18.74
CA VAL A 67 -6.71 8.39 -19.14
C VAL A 67 -7.94 8.13 -20.02
N ASN A 68 -7.83 7.25 -21.02
CA ASN A 68 -8.91 6.96 -21.95
C ASN A 68 -10.11 6.25 -21.29
N ARG A 69 -9.86 5.46 -20.24
CA ARG A 69 -10.92 4.85 -19.42
C ARG A 69 -11.59 5.86 -18.46
N GLY A 70 -10.99 7.03 -18.26
CA GLY A 70 -11.43 7.99 -17.26
C GLY A 70 -11.01 7.63 -15.83
N ASP A 71 -9.95 6.84 -15.67
CA ASP A 71 -9.38 6.56 -14.35
C ASP A 71 -8.86 7.88 -13.74
N GLU A 72 -9.10 8.11 -12.45
CA GLU A 72 -8.60 9.32 -11.75
C GLU A 72 -7.13 9.19 -11.30
N GLY A 73 -6.52 8.02 -11.47
CA GLY A 73 -5.16 7.76 -11.01
C GLY A 73 -4.61 6.41 -11.45
N ILE A 74 -3.32 6.21 -11.17
CA ILE A 74 -2.56 5.01 -11.50
C ILE A 74 -1.66 4.62 -10.33
N ILE A 75 -1.28 3.35 -10.30
CA ILE A 75 -0.36 2.81 -9.30
C ILE A 75 0.91 2.37 -10.02
N LEU A 76 2.01 3.06 -9.73
CA LEU A 76 3.34 2.67 -10.16
C LEU A 76 4.01 1.86 -9.04
N SER A 77 4.63 0.76 -9.40
CA SER A 77 5.35 -0.11 -8.50
C SER A 77 6.53 -0.74 -9.24
N GLY A 78 7.17 -1.72 -8.63
CA GLY A 78 8.23 -2.50 -9.23
C GLY A 78 9.18 -3.05 -8.19
N GLY A 79 10.15 -3.80 -8.67
CA GLY A 79 11.25 -4.24 -7.83
C GLY A 79 12.25 -3.12 -7.59
N SER A 80 12.83 -3.12 -6.39
CA SER A 80 13.88 -2.18 -6.02
C SER A 80 15.15 -2.42 -6.83
N THR A 81 15.85 -1.32 -7.10
CA THR A 81 17.25 -1.35 -7.52
C THR A 81 18.18 -1.67 -6.34
N LEU A 82 19.47 -1.89 -6.59
CA LEU A 82 20.48 -2.09 -5.54
C LEU A 82 20.59 -0.90 -4.56
N ARG A 83 20.12 0.30 -4.94
CA ARG A 83 20.09 1.47 -4.05
C ARG A 83 18.93 1.47 -3.06
N GLY A 84 17.90 0.64 -3.28
CA GLY A 84 16.69 0.61 -2.45
C GLY A 84 15.44 1.10 -3.18
N ASP A 85 15.59 2.11 -4.03
CA ASP A 85 14.47 2.75 -4.71
C ASP A 85 13.93 1.91 -5.87
N VAL A 86 12.62 2.01 -6.12
CA VAL A 86 11.97 1.59 -7.36
C VAL A 86 12.19 2.71 -8.39
N PRO A 87 12.74 2.43 -9.58
CA PRO A 87 13.27 3.46 -10.45
C PRO A 87 12.20 4.17 -11.31
N ILE A 88 11.10 4.60 -10.69
CA ILE A 88 9.97 5.31 -11.34
C ILE A 88 10.44 6.61 -11.98
N TRP A 89 11.41 7.28 -11.35
CA TRP A 89 12.02 8.52 -11.86
C TRP A 89 12.64 8.40 -13.25
N LYS A 90 12.93 7.18 -13.75
CA LYS A 90 13.36 6.99 -15.14
C LYS A 90 12.32 7.48 -16.15
N TYR A 91 11.05 7.53 -15.74
CA TYR A 91 9.92 7.94 -16.57
C TYR A 91 9.43 9.35 -16.23
N SER A 92 10.22 10.18 -15.52
CA SER A 92 9.81 11.52 -15.06
C SER A 92 9.22 12.38 -16.18
N ASN A 93 9.91 12.47 -17.32
CA ASN A 93 9.48 13.27 -18.46
C ASN A 93 8.14 12.80 -19.04
N LEU A 94 7.92 11.48 -19.05
CA LEU A 94 6.66 10.87 -19.49
C LEU A 94 5.55 11.21 -18.48
N LEU A 95 5.76 10.85 -17.21
CA LEU A 95 4.74 10.92 -16.16
C LEU A 95 4.30 12.36 -15.86
N LYS A 96 5.22 13.33 -15.93
CA LYS A 96 4.92 14.75 -15.77
C LYS A 96 3.89 15.27 -16.78
N ARG A 97 3.80 14.69 -17.99
CA ARG A 97 2.78 15.07 -18.98
C ARG A 97 1.36 14.67 -18.57
N TYR A 98 1.23 13.76 -17.62
CA TYR A 98 -0.04 13.19 -17.17
C TYR A 98 -0.36 13.50 -15.71
N SER A 99 0.54 14.16 -14.96
CA SER A 99 0.38 14.40 -13.52
C SER A 99 -0.74 15.37 -13.15
N ASP A 100 -1.25 16.13 -14.12
CA ASP A 100 -2.43 17.00 -13.95
C ASP A 100 -3.74 16.28 -14.30
N LYS A 101 -3.65 15.12 -14.96
CA LYS A 101 -4.80 14.30 -15.37
C LYS A 101 -5.03 13.10 -14.47
N LEU A 102 -3.95 12.57 -13.87
CA LEU A 102 -3.95 11.37 -13.05
C LEU A 102 -3.26 11.63 -11.72
N THR A 103 -3.85 11.11 -10.65
CA THR A 103 -3.15 10.94 -9.38
C THR A 103 -2.15 9.80 -9.50
N ILE A 104 -0.85 10.11 -9.42
CA ILE A 104 0.21 9.11 -9.48
C ILE A 104 0.57 8.66 -8.06
N ILE A 105 0.26 7.40 -7.75
CA ILE A 105 0.66 6.72 -6.52
C ILE A 105 1.85 5.81 -6.83
N ALA A 106 2.88 5.81 -6.00
CA ALA A 106 4.11 5.08 -6.25
C ALA A 106 4.56 4.24 -5.05
N HIS A 107 4.83 2.96 -5.25
CA HIS A 107 5.72 2.22 -4.35
C HIS A 107 7.15 2.68 -4.63
N THR A 108 7.76 3.34 -3.65
CA THR A 108 9.02 4.06 -3.86
C THR A 108 10.25 3.21 -3.57
N GLY A 109 10.10 2.14 -2.79
CA GLY A 109 11.25 1.48 -2.16
C GLY A 109 11.94 2.41 -1.15
N VAL A 110 13.12 2.02 -0.66
CA VAL A 110 13.85 2.84 0.31
C VAL A 110 14.54 4.00 -0.41
N VAL A 111 14.09 5.22 -0.17
CA VAL A 111 14.66 6.47 -0.70
C VAL A 111 15.76 6.96 0.24
N LYS A 112 16.98 7.08 -0.28
CA LYS A 112 18.18 7.30 0.54
C LYS A 112 18.55 8.76 0.79
N ASN A 113 18.00 9.69 0.02
CA ASN A 113 18.28 11.11 0.17
C ASN A 113 17.18 11.96 -0.50
N GLU A 114 17.26 13.26 -0.24
CA GLU A 114 16.33 14.25 -0.78
C GLU A 114 16.42 14.41 -2.31
N GLU A 115 17.59 14.19 -2.92
CA GLU A 115 17.74 14.26 -4.39
C GLU A 115 16.88 13.19 -5.08
N ILE A 116 16.90 11.95 -4.59
CA ILE A 116 16.05 10.88 -5.12
C ILE A 116 14.57 11.19 -4.84
N ALA A 117 14.24 11.70 -3.64
CA ALA A 117 12.87 12.12 -3.33
C ALA A 117 12.36 13.19 -4.30
N MET A 118 13.19 14.18 -4.65
CA MET A 118 12.87 15.22 -5.63
C MET A 118 12.56 14.62 -7.00
N LYS A 119 13.29 13.59 -7.44
CA LYS A 119 13.01 12.91 -8.72
C LYS A 119 11.63 12.24 -8.74
N PHE A 120 11.16 11.68 -7.62
CA PHE A 120 9.77 11.21 -7.51
C PHE A 120 8.78 12.37 -7.61
N LYS A 121 9.07 13.50 -6.96
CA LYS A 121 8.22 14.70 -7.01
C LYS A 121 8.11 15.25 -8.43
N GLU A 122 9.23 15.35 -9.14
CA GLU A 122 9.33 15.80 -10.52
C GLU A 122 8.62 14.85 -11.51
N SER A 123 8.53 13.56 -11.17
CA SER A 123 7.72 12.57 -11.89
C SER A 123 6.21 12.77 -11.69
N GLY A 124 5.78 13.71 -10.84
CA GLY A 124 4.38 13.95 -10.55
C GLY A 124 3.77 13.02 -9.49
N VAL A 125 4.59 12.22 -8.79
CA VAL A 125 4.12 11.37 -7.69
C VAL A 125 3.48 12.23 -6.60
N LYS A 126 2.25 11.89 -6.24
CA LYS A 126 1.48 12.58 -5.19
C LYS A 126 1.50 11.80 -3.87
N ILE A 127 1.53 10.47 -3.95
CA ILE A 127 1.47 9.56 -2.81
C ILE A 127 2.60 8.53 -2.93
N ALA A 128 3.41 8.41 -1.88
CA ALA A 128 4.45 7.40 -1.76
C ALA A 128 4.01 6.29 -0.80
N LEU A 129 4.15 5.06 -1.29
CA LEU A 129 3.96 3.81 -0.56
C LEU A 129 5.32 3.19 -0.28
N LEU A 130 5.52 2.73 0.95
CA LEU A 130 6.69 1.98 1.37
C LEU A 130 6.29 1.13 2.59
N ASP A 131 6.73 -0.12 2.61
CA ASP A 131 6.47 -1.01 3.74
C ASP A 131 7.42 -0.64 4.88
N MET A 132 6.88 -0.37 6.07
CA MET A 132 7.65 -0.09 7.28
C MET A 132 7.93 -1.39 8.03
N VAL A 133 9.20 -1.63 8.32
CA VAL A 133 9.67 -2.78 9.09
C VAL A 133 10.60 -2.28 10.19
N SER A 134 10.20 -2.38 11.45
CA SER A 134 10.99 -1.92 12.61
C SER A 134 11.95 -2.98 13.18
N ASP A 135 12.39 -3.90 12.34
CA ASP A 135 13.20 -5.05 12.72
C ASP A 135 14.42 -5.22 11.80
N ASN A 136 15.59 -4.76 12.27
CA ASN A 136 16.86 -4.88 11.53
C ASN A 136 17.21 -6.32 11.16
N ASP A 137 16.85 -7.30 12.00
CA ASP A 137 17.11 -8.71 11.67
C ASP A 137 16.18 -9.20 10.58
N ALA A 138 14.92 -8.75 10.55
CA ALA A 138 14.00 -9.06 9.45
C ALA A 138 14.45 -8.38 8.14
N ILE A 139 14.86 -7.11 8.18
CA ILE A 139 15.39 -6.38 7.01
C ILE A 139 16.60 -7.11 6.42
N ARG A 140 17.56 -7.50 7.26
CA ARG A 140 18.75 -8.24 6.83
C ARG A 140 18.40 -9.66 6.34
N ASP A 141 17.69 -10.45 7.15
CA ASP A 141 17.58 -11.89 6.93
C ASP A 141 16.43 -12.26 5.99
N ILE A 142 15.34 -11.50 5.97
CA ILE A 142 14.15 -11.77 5.16
C ILE A 142 14.14 -10.90 3.91
N LEU A 143 14.39 -9.59 4.05
CA LEU A 143 14.38 -8.70 2.90
C LEU A 143 15.72 -8.74 2.14
N GLY A 144 16.82 -9.17 2.77
CA GLY A 144 18.13 -9.20 2.13
C GLY A 144 18.65 -7.80 1.79
N GLN A 145 18.19 -6.79 2.54
CA GLN A 145 18.47 -5.40 2.25
C GLN A 145 19.61 -4.89 3.14
N PRO A 146 20.56 -4.11 2.60
CA PRO A 146 21.67 -3.55 3.36
C PRO A 146 21.24 -2.26 4.09
N PHE A 147 20.05 -2.27 4.69
CA PHE A 147 19.40 -1.10 5.28
C PHE A 147 19.03 -1.35 6.74
N THR A 148 18.75 -0.26 7.43
CA THR A 148 18.35 -0.22 8.83
C THR A 148 16.93 0.33 8.98
N VAL A 149 16.32 0.16 10.15
CA VAL A 149 15.04 0.82 10.48
C VAL A 149 15.10 2.33 10.24
N ASP A 150 16.21 2.98 10.60
CA ASP A 150 16.41 4.42 10.39
C ASP A 150 16.38 4.81 8.92
N ASP A 151 16.84 3.95 8.02
CA ASP A 151 16.77 4.21 6.58
C ASP A 151 15.33 4.27 6.05
N TYR A 152 14.44 3.43 6.60
CA TYR A 152 13.02 3.45 6.25
C TYR A 152 12.35 4.72 6.78
N LEU A 153 12.62 5.08 8.04
CA LEU A 153 12.12 6.32 8.63
C LEU A 153 12.64 7.56 7.88
N ASN A 154 13.93 7.57 7.52
CA ASN A 154 14.53 8.66 6.75
C ASN A 154 13.95 8.74 5.34
N SER A 155 13.65 7.62 4.69
CA SER A 155 12.95 7.60 3.40
C SER A 155 11.64 8.38 3.45
N PHE A 156 10.82 8.14 4.47
CA PHE A 156 9.58 8.90 4.67
C PHE A 156 9.86 10.39 4.93
N LYS A 157 10.87 10.72 5.75
CA LYS A 157 11.26 12.12 6.01
C LYS A 157 11.66 12.85 4.72
N TYR A 158 12.45 12.21 3.85
CA TYR A 158 12.87 12.81 2.56
C TYR A 158 11.69 13.02 1.61
N LEU A 159 10.82 12.01 1.44
CA LEU A 159 9.63 12.09 0.59
C LEU A 159 8.67 13.18 1.05
N LYS A 160 8.44 13.26 2.36
CA LYS A 160 7.56 14.27 2.95
C LYS A 160 8.14 15.68 2.81
N LYS A 161 9.45 15.85 2.96
CA LYS A 161 10.14 17.14 2.82
C LYS A 161 9.93 17.77 1.43
N VAL A 162 9.87 16.96 0.38
CA VAL A 162 9.58 17.42 -1.00
C VAL A 162 8.08 17.54 -1.30
N GLY A 163 7.23 17.39 -0.28
CA GLY A 163 5.78 17.56 -0.39
C GLY A 163 5.07 16.42 -1.10
N ILE A 164 5.56 15.18 -0.95
CA ILE A 164 4.83 13.95 -1.32
C ILE A 164 4.12 13.43 -0.07
N LYS A 165 2.85 13.02 -0.21
CA LYS A 165 2.12 12.37 0.89
C LYS A 165 2.68 10.99 1.15
N ILE A 166 2.92 10.63 2.41
CA ILE A 166 3.47 9.33 2.78
C ILE A 166 2.37 8.43 3.36
N VAL A 167 2.23 7.24 2.78
CA VAL A 167 1.24 6.24 3.20
C VAL A 167 1.94 4.91 3.40
N PRO A 168 2.62 4.71 4.55
CA PRO A 168 3.29 3.46 4.87
C PRO A 168 2.33 2.28 4.93
N HIS A 169 2.85 1.10 4.60
CA HIS A 169 2.22 -0.18 4.95
C HIS A 169 2.95 -0.80 6.13
N VAL A 170 2.22 -1.36 7.10
CA VAL A 170 2.80 -2.26 8.10
C VAL A 170 2.35 -3.68 7.80
N ILE A 171 3.31 -4.57 7.57
CA ILE A 171 3.08 -5.98 7.26
C ILE A 171 3.16 -6.80 8.53
N LEU A 172 2.02 -7.32 8.99
CA LEU A 172 2.00 -8.26 10.10
C LEU A 172 2.52 -9.64 9.68
N GLY A 173 3.31 -10.27 10.54
CA GLY A 173 3.94 -11.57 10.34
C GLY A 173 5.32 -11.51 9.71
N LEU A 174 5.92 -10.32 9.53
CA LEU A 174 7.24 -10.18 8.92
C LEU A 174 8.36 -10.03 9.96
N SER A 175 8.10 -9.40 11.11
CA SER A 175 9.12 -9.26 12.15
C SER A 175 9.52 -10.61 12.76
N LYS A 176 10.81 -10.78 13.00
CA LYS A 176 11.36 -11.92 13.74
C LYS A 176 11.10 -11.81 15.26
N LYS A 177 10.68 -10.63 15.72
CA LYS A 177 10.21 -10.37 17.09
C LYS A 177 8.72 -10.69 17.28
N GLY A 178 8.04 -11.20 16.24
CA GLY A 178 6.62 -11.49 16.26
C GLY A 178 5.75 -10.23 16.27
N LEU A 179 4.52 -10.36 16.77
CA LEU A 179 3.53 -9.28 16.78
C LEU A 179 4.07 -7.99 17.40
N ASP A 180 4.82 -8.06 18.49
CA ASP A 180 5.36 -6.87 19.17
C ASP A 180 6.26 -6.04 18.25
N GLY A 181 7.06 -6.69 17.40
CA GLY A 181 7.88 -6.00 16.40
C GLY A 181 7.05 -5.41 15.25
N ASP A 182 6.00 -6.09 14.84
CA ASP A 182 5.10 -5.53 13.82
C ASP A 182 4.34 -4.31 14.37
N LEU A 183 3.85 -4.37 15.62
CA LEU A 183 3.21 -3.24 16.31
C LEU A 183 4.17 -2.09 16.58
N GLU A 184 5.45 -2.37 16.85
CA GLU A 184 6.47 -1.34 16.99
C GLU A 184 6.66 -0.53 15.69
N SER A 185 6.46 -1.17 14.53
CA SER A 185 6.47 -0.46 13.24
C SER A 185 5.39 0.61 13.16
N ILE A 186 4.24 0.41 13.81
CA ILE A 186 3.16 1.41 13.92
C ILE A 186 3.60 2.57 14.81
N ARG A 187 4.21 2.28 15.96
CA ARG A 187 4.64 3.30 16.93
C ARG A 187 5.75 4.20 16.38
N LEU A 188 6.76 3.62 15.72
CA LEU A 188 7.86 4.40 15.12
C LEU A 188 7.39 5.36 14.02
N LEU A 189 6.27 5.07 13.35
CA LEU A 189 5.73 5.98 12.34
C LEU A 189 5.27 7.33 12.93
N GLN A 190 5.11 7.46 14.25
CA GLN A 190 4.85 8.76 14.89
C GLN A 190 5.98 9.77 14.59
N GLU A 191 7.22 9.31 14.42
CA GLU A 191 8.36 10.18 14.08
C GLU A 191 8.25 10.87 12.72
N VAL A 192 7.46 10.29 11.79
CA VAL A 192 7.32 10.81 10.42
C VAL A 192 5.92 11.39 10.16
N ASN A 193 4.98 11.16 11.08
CA ASN A 193 3.61 11.65 11.06
C ASN A 193 2.92 11.37 9.70
N PRO A 194 2.63 10.10 9.36
CA PRO A 194 2.17 9.74 8.02
C PRO A 194 0.84 10.41 7.64
N ASP A 195 0.57 10.55 6.34
CA ASP A 195 -0.69 11.12 5.84
C ASP A 195 -1.85 10.11 5.95
N ALA A 196 -1.56 8.81 5.91
CA ALA A 196 -2.44 7.70 6.24
C ALA A 196 -1.59 6.46 6.57
N LEU A 197 -2.20 5.43 7.15
CA LEU A 197 -1.53 4.17 7.47
C LEU A 197 -2.34 2.99 6.95
N ILE A 198 -1.66 2.05 6.31
CA ILE A 198 -2.28 0.83 5.80
C ILE A 198 -1.75 -0.38 6.57
N ILE A 199 -2.67 -1.18 7.11
CA ILE A 199 -2.34 -2.44 7.78
C ILE A 199 -2.56 -3.58 6.79
N VAL A 200 -1.51 -4.36 6.55
CA VAL A 200 -1.49 -5.52 5.66
C VAL A 200 -0.98 -6.73 6.43
N GLY A 201 -1.20 -7.93 5.89
CA GLY A 201 -0.79 -9.18 6.52
C GLY A 201 0.03 -10.02 5.56
N LEU A 202 1.09 -10.65 6.06
CA LEU A 202 1.91 -11.58 5.30
C LEU A 202 1.04 -12.70 4.73
N MET A 203 1.10 -12.86 3.42
CA MET A 203 0.48 -13.97 2.70
C MET A 203 1.60 -14.86 2.16
N PRO A 204 1.75 -16.09 2.66
CA PRO A 204 2.75 -17.02 2.15
C PRO A 204 2.52 -17.27 0.66
N LEU A 205 3.55 -17.01 -0.16
CA LEU A 205 3.46 -17.17 -1.61
C LEU A 205 4.13 -18.48 -2.03
N VAL A 206 3.42 -19.25 -2.86
CA VAL A 206 3.92 -20.50 -3.44
C VAL A 206 5.23 -20.26 -4.18
N GLY A 207 6.22 -21.10 -3.90
CA GLY A 207 7.55 -21.03 -4.52
C GLY A 207 8.52 -20.03 -3.87
N THR A 208 8.12 -19.34 -2.80
CA THR A 208 9.03 -18.48 -2.02
C THR A 208 9.67 -19.24 -0.86
N GLN A 209 10.76 -18.70 -0.31
CA GLN A 209 11.42 -19.30 0.86
C GLN A 209 10.54 -19.27 2.11
N MET A 210 9.52 -18.40 2.13
CA MET A 210 8.56 -18.28 3.23
C MET A 210 7.18 -18.86 2.87
N ASN A 211 7.07 -19.74 1.87
CA ASN A 211 5.80 -20.37 1.50
C ASN A 211 5.10 -21.11 2.66
N ASN A 212 5.87 -21.60 3.64
CA ASN A 212 5.35 -22.30 4.83
C ASN A 212 5.26 -21.39 6.08
N SER A 213 5.42 -20.08 5.92
CA SER A 213 5.24 -19.14 7.03
C SER A 213 3.78 -19.10 7.47
N ARG A 214 3.55 -18.78 8.74
CA ARG A 214 2.21 -18.63 9.29
C ARG A 214 1.69 -17.22 8.93
N PRO A 215 0.51 -17.08 8.32
CA PRO A 215 -0.14 -15.77 8.20
C PRO A 215 -0.53 -15.22 9.59
N PRO A 216 -0.65 -13.90 9.76
CA PRO A 216 -1.14 -13.31 11.01
C PRO A 216 -2.58 -13.74 11.28
N THR A 217 -2.94 -14.02 12.54
CA THR A 217 -4.30 -14.40 12.93
C THR A 217 -5.26 -13.21 12.88
N PRO A 218 -6.58 -13.46 12.92
CA PRO A 218 -7.56 -12.39 13.12
C PRO A 218 -7.27 -11.52 14.35
N GLU A 219 -6.90 -12.12 15.49
CA GLU A 219 -6.58 -11.39 16.72
C GLU A 219 -5.37 -10.47 16.56
N GLU A 220 -4.33 -10.94 15.86
CA GLU A 220 -3.13 -10.14 15.55
C GLU A 220 -3.47 -8.96 14.62
N MET A 221 -4.31 -9.20 13.60
CA MET A 221 -4.80 -8.15 12.71
C MET A 221 -5.66 -7.11 13.46
N ILE A 222 -6.53 -7.56 14.36
CA ILE A 222 -7.36 -6.70 15.22
C ILE A 222 -6.45 -5.86 16.15
N ALA A 223 -5.45 -6.48 16.78
CA ALA A 223 -4.51 -5.77 17.65
C ALA A 223 -3.76 -4.67 16.90
N ALA A 224 -3.34 -4.92 15.65
CA ALA A 224 -2.69 -3.93 14.81
C ALA A 224 -3.62 -2.80 14.40
N LEU A 225 -4.85 -3.09 13.98
CA LEU A 225 -5.84 -2.07 13.65
C LEU A 225 -6.16 -1.18 14.86
N LYS A 226 -6.36 -1.79 16.02
CA LYS A 226 -6.58 -1.07 17.28
C LYS A 226 -5.40 -0.15 17.59
N THR A 227 -4.17 -0.70 17.54
CA THR A 227 -2.94 0.05 17.80
C THR A 227 -2.78 1.21 16.82
N ALA A 228 -3.06 0.99 15.53
CA ALA A 228 -3.00 2.01 14.49
C ALA A 228 -3.98 3.16 14.74
N ARG A 229 -5.25 2.84 15.03
CA ARG A 229 -6.26 3.87 15.34
C ARG A 229 -5.93 4.62 16.62
N ASP A 230 -5.57 3.93 17.69
CA ASP A 230 -5.25 4.55 18.98
C ASP A 230 -4.01 5.47 18.88
N THR A 231 -3.01 5.06 18.11
CA THR A 231 -1.78 5.84 17.89
C THR A 231 -2.02 7.04 16.99
N PHE A 232 -2.86 6.89 15.96
CA PHE A 232 -3.16 7.92 14.98
C PHE A 232 -4.67 8.20 14.87
N PRO A 233 -5.25 8.96 15.83
CA PRO A 233 -6.68 9.23 15.85
C PRO A 233 -7.16 10.12 14.68
N ASN A 234 -6.25 10.90 14.09
CA ASN A 234 -6.60 11.97 13.15
C ASN A 234 -6.23 11.70 11.69
N ILE A 235 -5.56 10.59 11.40
CA ILE A 235 -5.22 10.21 10.02
C ILE A 235 -6.09 9.03 9.56
N PRO A 236 -6.21 8.82 8.24
CA PRO A 236 -6.91 7.67 7.73
C PRO A 236 -6.16 6.37 7.98
N ILE A 237 -6.85 5.35 8.49
CA ILE A 237 -6.36 3.99 8.68
C ILE A 237 -7.11 3.07 7.73
N ASN A 238 -6.37 2.27 6.97
CA ASN A 238 -6.93 1.35 5.98
C ASN A 238 -6.54 -0.10 6.28
N LEU A 239 -7.51 -0.99 6.32
CA LEU A 239 -7.28 -2.42 6.28
C LEU A 239 -7.00 -2.83 4.82
N GLY A 240 -5.72 -3.01 4.50
CA GLY A 240 -5.16 -3.03 3.14
C GLY A 240 -5.39 -4.31 2.35
N CYS A 241 -5.15 -4.25 1.05
CA CYS A 241 -5.52 -5.29 0.08
C CYS A 241 -4.75 -6.62 0.20
N ALA A 242 -3.50 -6.55 0.66
CA ALA A 242 -2.61 -7.69 0.80
C ALA A 242 -2.71 -8.24 2.23
N ARG A 243 -3.70 -9.08 2.49
CA ARG A 243 -3.90 -9.72 3.79
C ARG A 243 -4.58 -11.08 3.62
N PRO A 244 -4.44 -11.99 4.59
CA PRO A 244 -5.34 -13.13 4.72
C PRO A 244 -6.81 -12.69 4.75
N ARG A 245 -7.68 -13.47 4.09
CA ARG A 245 -9.12 -13.17 3.90
C ARG A 245 -9.97 -14.43 4.03
N GLY A 246 -11.28 -14.31 3.83
CA GLY A 246 -12.26 -15.38 3.96
C GLY A 246 -12.94 -15.38 5.33
N LYS A 247 -13.84 -16.34 5.55
CA LYS A 247 -14.76 -16.37 6.71
C LYS A 247 -14.09 -16.18 8.07
N LEU A 248 -12.88 -16.72 8.24
CA LEU A 248 -12.10 -16.57 9.47
C LEU A 248 -11.73 -15.10 9.76
N TYR A 249 -11.49 -14.29 8.73
CA TYR A 249 -11.08 -12.89 8.87
C TYR A 249 -12.26 -11.91 8.83
N LEU A 250 -13.51 -12.40 8.70
CA LEU A 250 -14.70 -11.54 8.73
C LEU A 250 -14.81 -10.77 10.06
N GLU A 251 -14.34 -11.34 11.17
CA GLU A 251 -14.29 -10.64 12.45
C GLU A 251 -13.35 -9.44 12.45
N VAL A 252 -12.26 -9.48 11.68
CA VAL A 252 -11.33 -8.35 11.51
C VAL A 252 -12.02 -7.20 10.79
N GLU A 253 -12.81 -7.51 9.77
CA GLU A 253 -13.55 -6.51 9.01
C GLU A 253 -14.70 -5.90 9.83
N LYS A 254 -15.43 -6.72 10.60
CA LYS A 254 -16.44 -6.23 11.54
C LYS A 254 -15.83 -5.35 12.63
N PHE A 255 -14.68 -5.76 13.18
CA PHE A 255 -13.91 -4.93 14.10
C PHE A 255 -13.50 -3.60 13.45
N ALA A 256 -13.03 -3.62 12.20
CA ALA A 256 -12.66 -2.41 11.48
C ALA A 256 -13.85 -1.44 11.31
N VAL A 257 -15.05 -1.97 11.04
CA VAL A 257 -16.29 -1.18 11.00
C VAL A 257 -16.56 -0.54 12.35
N ASP A 258 -16.55 -1.32 13.43
CA ASP A 258 -16.94 -0.90 14.78
C ASP A 258 -15.91 0.01 15.46
N TYR A 259 -14.63 -0.16 15.14
CA TYR A 259 -13.50 0.58 15.72
C TYR A 259 -13.04 1.76 14.84
N ASP A 260 -13.96 2.32 14.06
CA ASP A 260 -13.76 3.54 13.27
C ASP A 260 -12.50 3.49 12.36
N ILE A 261 -12.18 2.32 11.77
CA ILE A 261 -11.16 2.22 10.71
C ILE A 261 -11.76 2.82 9.43
N ASP A 262 -11.04 3.69 8.75
CA ASP A 262 -11.62 4.53 7.68
C ASP A 262 -11.91 3.74 6.40
N ALA A 263 -11.15 2.69 6.15
CA ALA A 263 -11.22 1.99 4.88
C ALA A 263 -10.94 0.49 4.98
N ILE A 264 -11.59 -0.28 4.11
CA ILE A 264 -11.36 -1.71 3.94
C ILE A 264 -11.22 -2.01 2.45
N ALA A 265 -10.07 -2.55 2.06
CA ALA A 265 -9.87 -3.05 0.70
C ALA A 265 -10.35 -4.49 0.57
N PHE A 266 -11.07 -4.77 -0.53
CA PHE A 266 -11.69 -6.04 -0.85
C PHE A 266 -12.44 -6.63 0.36
N PRO A 267 -13.49 -5.96 0.87
CA PRO A 267 -14.30 -6.50 1.96
C PRO A 267 -14.96 -7.83 1.55
N GLU A 268 -15.43 -8.63 2.49
CA GLU A 268 -16.39 -9.70 2.20
C GLU A 268 -17.80 -9.11 2.03
N ASP A 269 -18.71 -9.83 1.36
CA ASP A 269 -20.09 -9.36 1.14
C ASP A 269 -20.81 -9.08 2.46
N GLU A 270 -20.58 -9.95 3.45
CA GLU A 270 -21.14 -9.81 4.79
C GLU A 270 -20.68 -8.54 5.51
N THR A 271 -19.51 -7.98 5.15
CA THR A 271 -19.00 -6.74 5.73
C THR A 271 -19.79 -5.53 5.24
N TYR A 272 -20.19 -5.51 3.97
CA TYR A 272 -21.02 -4.42 3.43
C TYR A 272 -22.38 -4.37 4.15
N GLU A 273 -23.06 -5.51 4.24
CA GLU A 273 -24.35 -5.60 4.93
C GLU A 273 -24.22 -5.26 6.42
N TYR A 274 -23.14 -5.71 7.08
CA TYR A 274 -22.86 -5.36 8.47
C TYR A 274 -22.65 -3.85 8.69
N ALA A 275 -21.97 -3.17 7.75
CA ALA A 275 -21.63 -1.77 7.85
C ALA A 275 -22.81 -0.84 7.51
N LYS A 276 -23.75 -1.26 6.65
CA LYS A 276 -24.83 -0.41 6.10
C LYS A 276 -25.74 0.22 7.15
N GLY A 277 -25.90 -0.44 8.31
CA GLY A 277 -26.67 0.07 9.44
C GLY A 277 -25.87 0.87 10.47
N LYS A 278 -24.55 1.02 10.27
CA LYS A 278 -23.61 1.56 11.26
C LYS A 278 -22.84 2.76 10.75
N ARG A 279 -22.43 2.75 9.48
CA ARG A 279 -21.57 3.76 8.87
C ARG A 279 -22.07 4.13 7.50
N GLU A 280 -21.82 5.37 7.11
CA GLU A 280 -22.02 5.82 5.74
C GLU A 280 -20.93 5.20 4.86
N ILE A 281 -21.34 4.49 3.80
CA ILE A 281 -20.45 3.69 2.96
C ILE A 281 -20.20 4.40 1.64
N PHE A 282 -18.92 4.50 1.26
CA PHE A 282 -18.47 5.00 -0.03
C PHE A 282 -17.66 3.94 -0.74
N LEU A 283 -17.89 3.79 -2.05
CA LEU A 283 -17.22 2.80 -2.87
C LEU A 283 -16.14 3.48 -3.71
N SER A 284 -14.96 2.88 -3.78
CA SER A 284 -13.85 3.42 -4.58
C SER A 284 -13.12 2.33 -5.35
N TYR A 285 -12.80 2.64 -6.60
CA TYR A 285 -12.00 1.82 -7.50
C TYR A 285 -10.50 2.16 -7.44
N ALA A 286 -10.12 3.14 -6.61
CA ALA A 286 -8.74 3.56 -6.44
C ALA A 286 -7.90 2.57 -5.62
N CYS A 287 -6.59 2.84 -5.54
CA CYS A 287 -5.70 2.13 -4.62
C CYS A 287 -6.03 2.44 -3.16
N CYS A 288 -5.74 1.51 -2.25
CA CYS A 288 -5.83 1.72 -0.80
C CYS A 288 -5.08 2.98 -0.32
N GLY A 289 -3.97 3.33 -1.00
CA GLY A 289 -3.19 4.54 -0.73
C GLY A 289 -3.91 5.85 -1.04
N ASN A 290 -4.94 5.84 -1.88
CA ASN A 290 -5.71 7.02 -2.26
C ASN A 290 -6.65 7.51 -1.15
N VAL A 291 -6.75 6.77 -0.03
CA VAL A 291 -7.56 7.14 1.13
C VAL A 291 -7.25 8.54 1.67
N VAL A 292 -6.00 9.02 1.52
CA VAL A 292 -5.59 10.39 1.87
C VAL A 292 -6.26 11.48 1.05
N PHE A 293 -6.91 11.15 -0.06
CA PHE A 293 -7.67 12.09 -0.89
C PHE A 293 -9.16 11.77 -0.86
N ASP A 294 -9.54 10.49 -0.93
CA ASP A 294 -10.95 10.10 -0.96
C ASP A 294 -11.69 10.51 0.32
N ILE A 295 -11.06 10.38 1.49
CA ILE A 295 -11.72 10.76 2.74
C ILE A 295 -11.99 12.26 2.83
N PHE A 296 -11.11 13.09 2.26
CA PHE A 296 -11.32 14.53 2.22
C PHE A 296 -12.50 14.85 1.31
N LYS A 297 -12.56 14.23 0.11
CA LYS A 297 -13.70 14.42 -0.81
C LYS A 297 -15.02 14.11 -0.11
N VAL A 298 -15.08 12.98 0.61
CA VAL A 298 -16.28 12.51 1.33
C VAL A 298 -16.68 13.44 2.49
N ILE A 299 -15.72 13.93 3.27
CA ILE A 299 -16.05 14.80 4.42
C ILE A 299 -16.50 16.20 3.96
N THR A 300 -16.08 16.63 2.76
CA THR A 300 -16.42 17.95 2.20
C THR A 300 -17.64 17.97 1.28
N SER A 301 -18.15 16.80 0.90
CA SER A 301 -19.35 16.64 0.05
C SER A 301 -20.63 16.63 0.88
#